data_AF-A0A7W1K8S3-F1
#
_entry.id   AF-A0A7W1K8S3-F1
#
_cell.length_a   1.000
_cell.length_b   1.000
_cell.length_c   1.000
_cell.angle_alpha   90.00
_cell.angle_beta   90.00
_cell.angle_gamma   90.00
#
_symmetry.space_group_name_H-M   'P 1'
#
loop_
_entity.id
_entity.type
_entity.pdbx_description
1 polymer ?
#
loop_
_entity_poly.entity_id
_entity_poly.type
_entity_poly.pdbx_seq_one_letter_code
_entity_poly.pdbx_strand_id
1 'polypeptide(L)'
;MWDVSDALFDLLKLASGTQQHRLSSGYCVVAATAKQWQQPSVVTTMSRHDHPALTESVWSTRRLLIAEHRAWSAIWKKATARPHVLSAGFKTFATNPIDMSHVPDHQIRLIGVRAIGDEELTLAESGQPSTER
;
A
#
# COMPACT_ATOMS: atom_id res chain seq x y z
N MET A 1 -13.95 11.10 3.91
CA MET A 1 -13.59 10.79 2.52
C MET A 1 -12.27 10.05 2.57
N TRP A 2 -12.20 8.83 2.04
CA TRP A 2 -10.96 8.05 2.02
C TRP A 2 -10.02 8.69 1.00
N ASP A 3 -8.80 9.00 1.42
CA ASP A 3 -7.76 9.52 0.54
C ASP A 3 -7.07 8.35 -0.19
N VAL A 4 -6.49 8.59 -1.36
CA VAL A 4 -5.68 7.60 -2.08
C VAL A 4 -4.58 7.03 -1.17
N SER A 5 -4.05 7.87 -0.28
CA SER A 5 -3.06 7.52 0.73
C SER A 5 -3.54 6.44 1.72
N ASP A 6 -4.85 6.35 2.00
CA ASP A 6 -5.41 5.37 2.93
C ASP A 6 -5.28 3.93 2.39
N ALA A 7 -5.21 3.77 1.07
CA ALA A 7 -5.04 2.46 0.41
C ALA A 7 -3.71 1.78 0.75
N LEU A 8 -2.71 2.52 1.25
CA LEU A 8 -1.46 1.94 1.74
C LEU A 8 -1.70 0.86 2.79
N PHE A 9 -2.70 1.05 3.67
CA PHE A 9 -3.00 0.07 4.70
C PHE A 9 -3.55 -1.23 4.11
N ASP A 10 -4.38 -1.14 3.08
CA ASP A 10 -4.92 -2.32 2.42
C ASP A 10 -3.83 -3.07 1.64
N LEU A 11 -2.87 -2.35 1.04
CA LEU A 11 -1.70 -2.95 0.43
C LEU A 11 -0.84 -3.72 1.45
N LEU A 12 -0.63 -3.17 2.66
CA LEU A 12 0.10 -3.85 3.73
C LEU A 12 -0.61 -5.12 4.22
N LYS A 13 -1.95 -5.08 4.38
CA LYS A 13 -2.73 -6.27 4.75
C LYS A 13 -2.62 -7.37 3.70
N LEU A 14 -2.76 -6.99 2.43
CA LEU A 14 -2.66 -7.92 1.30
C LEU A 14 -1.26 -8.53 1.23
N ALA A 15 -0.20 -7.72 1.42
CA ALA A 15 1.17 -8.21 1.50
C ALA A 15 1.32 -9.26 2.61
N SER A 16 0.87 -8.98 3.84
CA SER A 16 0.89 -9.95 4.94
C SER A 16 0.08 -11.22 4.62
N GLY A 17 -1.09 -11.09 3.97
CA GLY A 17 -1.89 -12.24 3.54
C GLY A 17 -1.14 -13.12 2.53
N THR A 18 -0.37 -12.52 1.62
CA THR A 18 0.47 -13.28 0.67
C THR A 18 1.68 -13.95 1.34
N GLN A 19 2.30 -13.28 2.32
CA GLN A 19 3.42 -13.85 3.09
C GLN A 19 2.98 -15.09 3.87
N GLN A 20 1.81 -15.02 4.51
CA GLN A 20 1.25 -16.13 5.30
C GLN A 20 0.65 -17.25 4.43
N HIS A 21 0.83 -17.19 3.11
CA HIS A 21 0.23 -18.11 2.14
C HIS A 21 -1.30 -18.23 2.24
N ARG A 22 -1.97 -17.25 2.87
CA ARG A 22 -3.44 -17.16 2.90
C ARG A 22 -3.99 -16.69 1.57
N LEU A 23 -3.17 -15.98 0.79
CA LEU A 23 -3.46 -15.48 -0.55
C LEU A 23 -2.29 -15.84 -1.47
N SER A 24 -2.58 -16.30 -2.69
CA SER A 24 -1.55 -16.46 -3.74
C SER A 24 -1.15 -15.12 -4.37
N SER A 25 -2.07 -14.16 -4.37
CA SER A 25 -1.88 -12.80 -4.89
C SER A 25 -2.88 -11.84 -4.25
N GLY A 26 -2.49 -10.58 -4.08
CA GLY A 26 -3.40 -9.50 -3.65
C GLY A 26 -3.42 -8.35 -4.67
N TYR A 27 -4.54 -7.64 -4.74
CA TYR A 27 -4.64 -6.39 -5.48
C TYR A 27 -5.55 -5.40 -4.74
N CYS A 28 -5.21 -4.12 -4.81
CA CYS A 28 -6.04 -3.02 -4.33
C CYS A 28 -6.63 -2.28 -5.54
N VAL A 29 -7.93 -2.00 -5.50
CA VAL A 29 -8.63 -1.22 -6.52
C VAL A 29 -8.97 0.13 -5.90
N VAL A 30 -8.39 1.20 -6.42
CA VAL A 30 -8.61 2.55 -5.90
C VAL A 30 -9.32 3.36 -6.98
N ALA A 31 -10.53 3.80 -6.67
CA ALA A 31 -11.26 4.77 -7.48
C ALA A 31 -11.10 6.16 -6.85
N ALA A 32 -10.56 7.11 -7.61
CA ALA A 32 -10.37 8.48 -7.14
C ALA A 32 -10.41 9.45 -8.32
N THR A 33 -10.59 10.73 -8.01
CA THR A 33 -10.54 11.78 -9.03
C THR A 33 -9.12 11.90 -9.62
N ALA A 34 -9.01 12.35 -10.87
CA ALA A 34 -7.74 12.67 -11.51
C ALA A 34 -6.92 13.66 -10.68
N LYS A 35 -7.59 14.63 -10.02
CA LYS A 35 -6.96 15.58 -9.09
C LYS A 35 -6.32 14.90 -7.88
N GLN A 36 -6.98 13.90 -7.29
CA GLN A 36 -6.40 13.12 -6.17
C GLN A 36 -5.19 12.30 -6.64
N TRP A 37 -5.25 11.71 -7.84
CA TRP A 37 -4.11 10.99 -8.43
C TRP A 37 -2.90 11.86 -8.77
N GLN A 38 -3.09 13.18 -8.88
CA GLN A 38 -2.02 14.15 -9.07
C GLN A 38 -1.37 14.61 -7.76
N GLN A 39 -2.02 14.40 -6.61
CA GLN A 39 -1.43 14.71 -5.31
C GLN A 39 -0.26 13.75 -5.02
N PRO A 40 0.89 14.24 -4.52
CA PRO A 40 1.99 13.37 -4.12
C PRO A 40 1.58 12.43 -2.98
N SER A 41 1.66 11.13 -3.20
CA SER A 41 1.60 10.11 -2.15
C SER A 41 2.38 8.87 -2.56
N VAL A 42 2.84 8.08 -1.58
CA VAL A 42 3.46 6.77 -1.86
C VAL A 42 2.56 5.88 -2.73
N VAL A 43 1.24 5.89 -2.49
CA VAL A 43 0.29 5.09 -3.27
C VAL A 43 0.19 5.58 -4.72
N THR A 44 0.26 6.89 -4.95
CA THR A 44 0.31 7.41 -6.33
C THR A 44 1.56 6.91 -7.06
N THR A 45 2.71 6.82 -6.39
CA THR A 45 3.94 6.23 -6.96
C THR A 45 3.79 4.74 -7.22
N MET A 46 3.24 3.98 -6.26
CA MET A 46 2.95 2.54 -6.43
C MET A 46 2.02 2.23 -7.60
N SER A 47 1.18 3.20 -7.98
CA SER A 47 0.21 3.08 -9.08
C SER A 47 0.77 3.46 -10.45
N ARG A 48 2.04 3.87 -10.56
CA ARG A 48 2.66 4.33 -11.81
C ARG A 48 3.62 3.28 -12.36
N HIS A 49 3.64 3.17 -13.69
CA HIS A 49 4.72 2.52 -14.41
C HIS A 49 5.83 3.56 -14.61
N ASP A 50 6.73 3.69 -13.65
CA ASP A 50 7.81 4.67 -13.75
C ASP A 50 8.85 4.28 -14.83
N HIS A 51 8.90 3.01 -15.24
CA HIS A 51 9.80 2.54 -16.30
C HIS A 51 9.20 1.39 -17.11
N PRO A 52 9.18 1.44 -18.46
CA PRO A 52 8.57 0.40 -19.30
C PRO A 52 9.19 -1.00 -19.12
N ALA A 53 10.46 -1.06 -18.71
CA ALA A 53 11.18 -2.32 -18.44
C ALA A 53 11.02 -2.84 -16.99
N LEU A 54 10.44 -2.06 -16.07
CA LEU A 54 10.20 -2.48 -14.69
C LEU A 54 8.71 -2.74 -14.51
N THR A 55 8.34 -4.01 -14.44
CA THR A 55 6.97 -4.45 -14.16
C THR A 55 6.62 -4.40 -12.67
N GLU A 56 7.62 -4.19 -11.81
CA GLU A 56 7.49 -4.31 -10.36
C GLU A 56 8.30 -3.20 -9.65
N SER A 57 7.76 -2.69 -8.53
CA SER A 57 8.47 -1.80 -7.61
C SER A 57 8.62 -2.45 -6.25
N VAL A 58 9.82 -2.37 -5.66
CA VAL A 58 10.13 -2.98 -4.36
C VAL A 58 10.06 -1.93 -3.25
N TRP A 59 9.45 -2.30 -2.13
CA TRP A 59 9.22 -1.41 -1.01
C TRP A 59 9.67 -2.04 0.31
N SER A 60 10.26 -1.21 1.18
CA SER A 60 10.53 -1.56 2.57
C SER A 60 9.41 -1.01 3.45
N THR A 61 8.72 -1.89 4.16
CA THR A 61 7.61 -1.52 5.06
C THR A 61 8.09 -0.55 6.13
N ARG A 62 9.27 -0.77 6.72
CA ARG A 62 9.85 0.14 7.71
C ARG A 62 10.03 1.56 7.15
N ARG A 63 10.62 1.69 5.95
CA ARG A 63 10.83 3.00 5.32
C ARG A 63 9.50 3.68 4.98
N LEU A 64 8.52 2.92 4.52
CA LEU A 64 7.19 3.44 4.22
C LEU A 64 6.47 3.96 5.46
N LEU A 65 6.47 3.19 6.56
CA LEU A 65 5.84 3.62 7.82
C LEU A 65 6.49 4.88 8.40
N ILE A 66 7.81 5.06 8.20
CA ILE A 66 8.51 6.28 8.58
C ILE A 66 8.11 7.46 7.68
N ALA A 67 8.11 7.25 6.35
CA ALA A 67 7.77 8.30 5.39
C ALA A 67 6.31 8.78 5.52
N GLU A 68 5.39 7.84 5.76
CA GLU A 68 3.96 8.07 5.86
C GLU A 68 3.47 8.10 7.32
N HIS A 69 4.37 8.42 8.27
CA HIS A 69 4.11 8.34 9.71
C HIS A 69 2.78 8.99 10.14
N ARG A 70 2.46 10.16 9.57
CA ARG A 70 1.23 10.91 9.91
C ARG A 70 -0.03 10.15 9.48
N ALA A 71 -0.07 9.70 8.22
CA ALA A 71 -1.19 8.94 7.69
C ALA A 71 -1.33 7.60 8.43
N TRP A 72 -0.22 6.88 8.60
CA TRP A 72 -0.17 5.63 9.35
C TRP A 72 -0.69 5.78 10.78
N SER A 73 -0.20 6.79 11.52
CA SER A 73 -0.65 7.05 12.90
C SER A 73 -2.15 7.37 12.98
N ALA A 74 -2.68 8.08 11.98
CA ALA A 74 -4.11 8.39 11.92
C ALA A 74 -4.96 7.14 11.68
N ILE A 75 -4.52 6.25 10.79
CA ILE A 75 -5.18 4.97 10.50
C ILE A 75 -5.09 4.06 11.73
N TRP A 76 -3.91 3.93 12.34
CA TRP A 76 -3.66 3.08 13.51
C TRP A 76 -4.59 3.40 14.69
N LYS A 77 -4.81 4.70 14.95
CA LYS A 77 -5.74 5.16 16.01
C LYS A 77 -7.18 4.73 15.76
N LYS A 78 -7.60 4.62 14.50
CA LYS A 78 -8.96 4.26 14.09
C LYS A 78 -9.14 2.77 13.84
N ALA A 79 -8.06 2.02 13.63
CA ALA A 79 -8.10 0.60 13.33
C ALA A 79 -8.58 -0.21 14.54
N THR A 80 -9.62 -1.03 14.33
CA THR A 80 -10.15 -1.95 15.33
C THR A 80 -9.26 -3.17 15.54
N ALA A 81 -8.57 -3.61 14.49
CA ALA A 81 -7.56 -4.67 14.54
C ALA A 81 -6.19 -4.08 14.22
N ARG A 82 -5.23 -4.28 15.13
CA ARG A 82 -3.87 -3.76 15.04
C ARG A 82 -2.89 -4.93 14.86
N PRO A 83 -2.21 -5.05 13.71
CA PRO A 83 -1.25 -6.13 13.50
C PRO A 83 -0.02 -5.94 14.40
N HIS A 84 0.47 -7.02 15.02
CA HIS A 84 1.76 -6.98 15.74
C HIS A 84 2.95 -7.13 14.79
N VAL A 85 2.72 -7.73 13.62
CA VAL A 85 3.73 -7.99 12.59
C VAL A 85 3.18 -7.64 11.21
N LEU A 86 4.04 -7.13 10.34
CA LEU A 86 3.80 -6.92 8.92
C LEU A 86 4.93 -7.59 8.12
N SER A 87 4.74 -7.80 6.81
CA SER A 87 5.87 -8.21 5.96
C SER A 87 6.96 -7.12 5.95
N ALA A 88 8.24 -7.48 6.08
CA ALA A 88 9.34 -6.50 6.10
C ALA A 88 9.50 -5.75 4.77
N GLY A 89 9.16 -6.41 3.66
CA GLY A 89 9.13 -5.81 2.33
C GLY A 89 8.09 -6.45 1.43
N PHE A 90 7.71 -5.72 0.38
CA PHE A 90 6.74 -6.18 -0.61
C PHE A 90 7.01 -5.54 -1.97
N LYS A 91 6.44 -6.15 -3.01
CA LYS A 91 6.42 -5.65 -4.37
C LYS A 91 5.04 -5.10 -4.72
N THR A 92 5.01 -4.04 -5.52
CA THR A 92 3.79 -3.58 -6.18
C THR A 92 3.88 -3.73 -7.68
N PHE A 93 2.73 -3.97 -8.29
CA PHE A 93 2.54 -4.12 -9.72
C PHE A 93 1.50 -3.10 -10.15
N ALA A 94 1.93 -2.06 -10.86
CA ALA A 94 0.99 -1.09 -11.42
C ALA A 94 0.29 -1.69 -12.65
N THR A 95 -0.90 -1.20 -12.94
CA THR A 95 -1.55 -1.37 -14.24
C THR A 95 -1.85 -0.01 -14.83
N ASN A 96 -2.21 0.02 -16.12
CA ASN A 96 -2.72 1.23 -16.74
C ASN A 96 -3.98 1.73 -15.99
N PRO A 97 -4.13 3.05 -15.77
CA PRO A 97 -5.37 3.63 -15.28
C PRO A 97 -6.56 3.30 -16.19
N ILE A 98 -7.74 3.16 -15.58
CA ILE A 98 -9.00 2.90 -16.27
C ILE A 98 -9.92 4.09 -16.03
N ASP A 99 -10.31 4.79 -17.09
CA ASP A 99 -11.25 5.90 -17.00
C ASP A 99 -12.66 5.40 -16.67
N MET A 100 -13.36 6.11 -15.76
CA MET A 100 -14.75 5.80 -15.41
C MET A 100 -15.71 6.63 -16.27
N SER A 101 -16.16 6.07 -17.39
CA SER A 101 -17.03 6.77 -18.36
C SER A 101 -18.33 7.36 -17.76
N HIS A 102 -18.87 6.75 -16.70
CA HIS A 102 -20.10 7.17 -16.05
C HIS A 102 -19.90 8.08 -14.83
N VAL A 103 -18.65 8.32 -14.41
CA VAL A 103 -18.30 9.19 -13.30
C VAL A 103 -17.20 10.14 -13.77
N PRO A 104 -17.56 11.33 -14.27
CA PRO A 104 -16.60 12.29 -14.79
C PRO A 104 -15.45 12.54 -13.81
N ASP A 105 -14.26 12.75 -14.37
CA ASP A 105 -13.01 13.02 -13.67
C ASP A 105 -12.51 11.91 -12.73
N HIS A 106 -13.12 10.72 -12.71
CA HIS A 106 -12.64 9.59 -11.92
C HIS A 106 -11.87 8.58 -12.76
N GLN A 107 -10.82 8.04 -12.13
CA GLN A 107 -10.02 6.95 -12.67
C GLN A 107 -9.88 5.86 -11.63
N ILE A 108 -9.96 4.62 -12.09
CA ILE A 108 -9.61 3.44 -11.32
C ILE A 108 -8.15 3.12 -11.57
N ARG A 109 -7.39 2.83 -10.51
CA ARG A 109 -6.07 2.22 -10.61
C ARG A 109 -6.05 0.91 -9.84
N LEU A 110 -5.48 -0.11 -10.48
CA LEU A 110 -5.21 -1.40 -9.88
C LEU A 110 -3.76 -1.45 -9.43
N ILE A 111 -3.53 -1.85 -8.19
CA ILE A 111 -2.20 -2.04 -7.63
C ILE A 111 -2.11 -3.47 -7.13
N GLY A 112 -1.43 -4.34 -7.88
CA GLY A 112 -1.08 -5.67 -7.42
C GLY A 112 -0.05 -5.58 -6.30
N VAL A 113 -0.06 -6.54 -5.37
CA VAL A 113 0.88 -6.59 -4.26
C VAL A 113 1.25 -8.02 -3.89
N ARG A 114 2.52 -8.21 -3.50
CA ARG A 114 3.04 -9.48 -2.99
C ARG A 114 4.19 -9.24 -2.01
N ALA A 115 4.20 -9.92 -0.87
CA ALA A 115 5.32 -9.88 0.06
C ALA A 115 6.62 -10.41 -0.56
N ILE A 116 7.75 -9.96 -0.02
CA ILE A 116 9.08 -10.45 -0.38
C ILE A 116 9.63 -11.27 0.78
N GLY A 117 9.79 -12.57 0.54
CA GLY A 117 10.31 -13.51 1.53
C GLY A 117 9.47 -13.57 2.81
N ASP A 118 10.06 -14.18 3.83
CA ASP A 118 9.38 -14.50 5.09
C ASP A 118 9.79 -13.57 6.23
N GLU A 119 10.61 -12.54 5.93
CA GLU A 119 11.03 -11.56 6.92
C GLU A 119 9.84 -10.71 7.38
N GLU A 120 9.71 -10.55 8.70
CA GLU A 120 8.66 -9.77 9.32
C GLU A 120 9.22 -8.47 9.92
N LEU A 121 8.37 -7.46 9.94
CA LEU A 121 8.56 -6.22 10.68
C LEU A 121 7.63 -6.21 11.88
N THR A 122 8.23 -6.30 13.07
CA THR A 122 7.50 -6.14 14.33
C THR A 122 7.10 -4.68 14.54
N LEU A 123 5.88 -4.47 15.02
CA LEU A 123 5.33 -3.17 15.37
C LEU A 123 5.19 -3.05 16.89
N ALA A 124 5.57 -1.90 17.42
CA ALA A 124 5.26 -1.51 18.80
C ALA A 124 3.75 -1.25 18.96
N GLU A 125 3.27 -1.13 20.20
CA GLU A 125 1.86 -0.79 20.48
C GLU A 125 1.41 0.54 19.85
N SER A 126 2.37 1.46 19.65
CA SER A 126 2.18 2.74 18.97
C SER A 126 1.95 2.59 17.46
N GLY A 127 2.08 1.38 16.90
CA GLY A 127 2.05 1.06 15.48
C GLY A 127 3.37 1.35 14.77
N GLN A 128 4.36 1.93 15.46
CA GLN A 128 5.65 2.24 14.86
C GLN A 128 6.51 0.98 14.73
N PRO A 129 7.41 0.91 13.74
CA PRO A 129 8.42 -0.14 13.66
C PRO A 129 9.16 -0.30 14.99
N SER A 130 9.23 -1.52 15.54
CA SER A 130 10.01 -1.77 16.75
C SER A 130 11.50 -1.47 16.52
N THR A 131 12.18 -1.06 17.58
CA THR A 131 13.64 -0.89 17.61
C THR A 131 14.37 -2.16 18.03
N GLU A 132 13.65 -3.12 18.59
CA GLU A 132 14.17 -4.42 19.01
C GLU A 132 14.40 -5.30 17.77
N ARG A 133 15.63 -5.83 17.64
CA ARG A 133 16.05 -6.77 16.60
C ARG A 133 15.90 -8.19 17.10
#